data_AF-A0AA39J704-F1
#
_entry.id   AF-A0AA39J704-F1
#
_cell.length_a   1.000
_cell.length_b   1.000
_cell.length_c   1.000
_cell.angle_alpha   90.00
_cell.angle_beta   90.00
_cell.angle_gamma   90.00
#
_symmetry.space_group_name_H-M   'P 1'
#
loop_
_entity.id
_entity.type
_entity.pdbx_description
1 polymer ?
#
loop_
_entity_poly.entity_id
_entity_poly.type
_entity_poly.pdbx_seq_one_letter_code
_entity_poly.pdbx_strand_id
1 'polypeptide(L)'
;MPSSLYLYFFRAHKTSSAFPGSVVLTQNLYGHTSLSASSACTRAYVHAYFQNGTLPGDGTVCEVESEMFPTSSTATGSQRRSFWDYSLFTNPLI
;
A
#
# COMPACT_ATOMS: atom_id res chain seq x y z
N MET A 1 -5.97 19.37 -2.29
CA MET A 1 -5.71 19.22 -3.74
C MET A 1 -5.87 17.73 -4.10
N PRO A 2 -7.06 17.25 -4.51
CA PRO A 2 -7.35 15.82 -4.72
C PRO A 2 -7.00 15.29 -6.13
N SER A 3 -6.24 16.05 -6.93
CA SER A 3 -6.02 15.77 -8.36
C SER A 3 -5.17 14.51 -8.64
N SER A 4 -4.26 14.13 -7.75
CA SER A 4 -3.45 12.91 -7.95
C SER A 4 -4.28 11.63 -7.80
N LEU A 5 -5.24 11.59 -6.88
CA LEU A 5 -6.00 10.36 -6.58
C LEU A 5 -6.87 9.94 -7.77
N TYR A 6 -7.54 10.91 -8.39
CA TYR A 6 -8.37 10.68 -9.57
C TYR A 6 -7.55 10.24 -10.78
N LEU A 7 -6.34 10.81 -10.95
CA LEU A 7 -5.43 10.42 -12.02
C LEU A 7 -4.98 8.97 -11.87
N TYR A 8 -4.60 8.54 -10.67
CA TYR A 8 -4.17 7.16 -10.42
C TYR A 8 -5.29 6.15 -10.67
N PHE A 9 -6.50 6.45 -10.19
CA PHE A 9 -7.68 5.63 -10.41
C PHE A 9 -7.99 5.46 -11.91
N PHE A 10 -8.03 6.57 -12.67
CA PHE A 10 -8.28 6.53 -14.10
C PHE A 10 -7.20 5.75 -14.88
N ARG A 11 -5.92 5.92 -14.52
CA ARG A 11 -4.82 5.19 -15.18
C ARG A 11 -4.92 3.69 -14.95
N ALA A 12 -5.26 3.24 -13.74
CA ALA A 12 -5.42 1.82 -13.44
C ALA A 12 -6.49 1.15 -14.31
N HIS A 13 -7.66 1.77 -14.45
CA HIS A 13 -8.73 1.26 -15.32
C HIS A 13 -8.35 1.28 -16.81
N LYS A 14 -7.62 2.31 -17.26
CA LYS A 14 -7.10 2.35 -18.64
C LYS A 14 -6.12 1.21 -18.90
N THR A 15 -5.21 0.94 -17.98
CA THR A 15 -4.29 -0.20 -18.08
C THR A 15 -5.07 -1.52 -18.13
N SER A 16 -6.01 -1.75 -17.22
CA SER A 16 -6.82 -2.99 -17.22
C SER A 16 -7.60 -3.18 -18.53
N SER A 17 -8.12 -2.12 -19.13
CA SER A 17 -8.80 -2.21 -20.43
C SER A 17 -7.91 -2.69 -21.59
N ALA A 18 -6.58 -2.53 -21.46
CA ALA A 18 -5.61 -3.01 -22.45
C ALA A 18 -5.19 -4.48 -22.23
N PHE A 19 -5.47 -5.05 -21.05
CA PHE A 19 -5.11 -6.43 -20.69
C PHE A 19 -6.38 -7.25 -20.45
N PRO A 20 -6.91 -7.95 -21.48
CA PRO A 20 -8.13 -8.76 -21.33
C PRO A 20 -7.91 -9.88 -20.31
N GLY A 21 -8.88 -10.04 -19.41
CA GLY A 21 -8.80 -10.96 -18.27
C GLY A 21 -8.10 -10.38 -17.02
N SER A 22 -7.63 -9.13 -17.07
CA SER A 22 -7.18 -8.41 -15.86
C SER A 22 -8.34 -7.69 -15.18
N VAL A 23 -8.25 -7.52 -13.86
CA VAL A 23 -9.22 -6.79 -13.02
C VAL A 23 -8.48 -5.75 -12.17
N VAL A 24 -9.13 -4.63 -11.88
CA VAL A 24 -8.57 -3.58 -11.02
C VAL A 24 -8.94 -3.85 -9.55
N LEU A 25 -7.92 -3.94 -8.69
CA LEU A 25 -8.06 -3.90 -7.24
C LEU A 25 -7.80 -2.49 -6.74
N THR A 26 -8.79 -1.86 -6.12
CA THR A 26 -8.65 -0.49 -5.59
C THR A 26 -8.25 -0.53 -4.13
N GLN A 27 -7.18 0.17 -3.76
CA GLN A 27 -6.83 0.43 -2.37
C GLN A 27 -7.27 1.85 -2.01
N ASN A 28 -8.20 1.98 -1.07
CA ASN A 28 -8.81 3.24 -0.69
C ASN A 28 -7.90 4.02 0.28
N LEU A 29 -6.88 4.67 -0.28
CA LEU A 29 -5.99 5.55 0.49
C LEU A 29 -5.37 6.61 -0.42
N TYR A 30 -5.12 7.79 0.15
CA TYR A 30 -4.34 8.83 -0.47
C TYR A 30 -2.84 8.59 -0.29
N GLY A 31 -2.10 8.41 -1.39
CA GLY A 31 -0.65 8.23 -1.33
C GLY A 31 0.00 7.87 -2.68
N HIS A 32 1.32 7.63 -2.63
CA HIS A 32 2.11 7.18 -3.78
C HIS A 32 2.45 5.69 -3.61
N THR A 33 1.83 4.84 -4.44
CA THR A 33 1.98 3.37 -4.49
C THR A 33 1.18 2.61 -3.44
N SER A 34 0.37 1.64 -3.88
CA SER A 34 -0.46 0.76 -3.04
C SER A 34 0.36 -0.04 -2.00
N LEU A 35 1.58 -0.44 -2.35
CA LEU A 35 2.49 -1.17 -1.45
C LEU A 35 2.99 -0.34 -0.25
N SER A 36 2.91 0.99 -0.33
CA SER A 36 3.41 1.86 0.74
C SER A 36 2.52 1.86 1.97
N ALA A 37 1.23 1.56 1.81
CA ALA A 37 0.27 1.57 2.91
C ALA A 37 -0.23 0.15 3.18
N SER A 38 -0.14 -0.29 4.44
CA SER A 38 -0.48 -1.66 4.82
C SER A 38 -1.99 -1.88 4.85
N SER A 39 -2.47 -2.77 4.00
CA SER A 39 -3.84 -3.29 4.03
C SER A 39 -3.83 -4.81 4.02
N ALA A 40 -4.41 -5.43 5.04
CA ALA A 40 -4.59 -6.89 5.08
C ALA A 40 -5.40 -7.40 3.87
N CYS A 41 -6.43 -6.65 3.46
CA CYS A 41 -7.27 -6.97 2.30
C CYS A 41 -6.46 -6.97 1.00
N THR A 42 -5.71 -5.90 0.72
CA THR A 42 -4.88 -5.83 -0.49
C THR A 42 -3.84 -6.95 -0.51
N ARG A 43 -3.20 -7.21 0.63
CA ARG A 43 -2.18 -8.26 0.74
C ARG A 43 -2.75 -9.66 0.52
N ALA A 44 -3.96 -9.94 1.00
CA ALA A 44 -4.63 -11.22 0.79
C ALA A 44 -4.90 -11.48 -0.70
N TYR A 45 -5.42 -10.49 -1.44
CA TYR A 45 -5.67 -10.64 -2.87
C TYR A 45 -4.40 -10.75 -3.69
N VAL A 46 -3.37 -9.95 -3.37
CA VAL A 46 -2.05 -10.06 -4.02
C VAL A 46 -1.47 -11.46 -3.81
N HIS A 47 -1.56 -11.99 -2.59
CA HIS A 47 -1.07 -13.32 -2.27
C HIS A 47 -1.86 -14.41 -3.01
N ALA A 48 -3.19 -14.35 -3.01
CA ALA A 48 -4.03 -15.30 -3.75
C ALA A 48 -3.78 -15.27 -5.26
N TYR A 49 -3.51 -14.09 -5.84
CA TYR A 49 -3.13 -13.95 -7.24
C TYR A 49 -1.81 -14.66 -7.54
N PHE A 50 -0.76 -14.42 -6.75
CA PHE A 50 0.55 -15.03 -6.99
C PHE A 50 0.61 -16.52 -6.66
N GLN A 51 -0.22 -17.01 -5.72
CA GLN A 51 -0.23 -18.43 -5.36
C GLN A 51 -1.14 -19.26 -6.25
N ASN A 52 -2.35 -18.78 -6.51
CA ASN A 52 -3.41 -19.58 -7.12
C ASN A 52 -3.89 -19.01 -8.47
N GLY A 53 -3.37 -17.84 -8.89
CA GLY A 53 -3.89 -17.13 -10.05
C GLY A 53 -5.30 -16.58 -9.84
N THR A 54 -5.77 -16.48 -8.59
CA THR A 54 -7.14 -16.04 -8.29
C THR A 54 -7.25 -14.52 -8.40
N LEU A 55 -8.24 -14.05 -9.16
CA LEU A 55 -8.51 -12.63 -9.33
C LEU A 55 -9.62 -12.16 -8.39
N PRO A 56 -9.56 -10.90 -7.91
CA PRO A 56 -10.68 -10.29 -7.20
C PRO A 56 -11.88 -10.08 -8.14
N GLY A 57 -13.07 -9.92 -7.56
CA GLY A 57 -14.24 -9.51 -8.32
C GLY A 57 -14.09 -8.08 -8.86
N ASP A 58 -14.79 -7.78 -9.96
CA ASP A 58 -14.82 -6.43 -10.52
C ASP A 58 -15.29 -5.40 -9.48
N GLY A 59 -14.53 -4.30 -9.36
CA GLY A 59 -14.85 -3.22 -8.43
C GLY A 59 -14.50 -3.51 -6.96
N THR A 60 -13.65 -4.50 -6.68
CA THR A 60 -13.19 -4.76 -5.31
C THR A 60 -12.40 -3.56 -4.77
N VAL A 61 -12.83 -3.05 -3.62
CA VAL A 61 -12.18 -1.95 -2.88
C VAL A 61 -11.71 -2.47 -1.52
N CYS A 62 -10.44 -2.25 -1.22
CA CYS A 62 -9.82 -2.56 0.07
C CYS A 62 -9.51 -1.28 0.83
N GLU A 63 -10.00 -1.20 2.06
CA GLU A 63 -9.62 -0.14 3.01
C GLU A 63 -8.21 -0.37 3.57
N VAL A 64 -7.61 0.69 4.12
CA VAL A 64 -6.24 0.65 4.66
C VAL A 64 -6.25 0.89 6.16
N GLU A 65 -5.43 0.15 6.88
CA GLU A 65 -5.42 0.16 8.36
C GLU A 65 -4.56 1.30 8.93
N SER A 66 -3.67 1.88 8.12
CA SER A 66 -2.78 2.97 8.52
C SER A 66 -2.64 4.00 7.42
N GLU A 67 -2.87 5.27 7.75
CA GLU A 67 -2.52 6.39 6.88
C GLU A 67 -1.01 6.63 6.92
N MET A 68 -0.32 6.34 5.82
CA MET A 68 1.12 6.63 5.67
C MET A 68 1.40 8.15 5.67
N PHE A 69 0.42 8.96 5.27
CA PHE A 69 0.51 10.42 5.18
C PHE A 69 -0.54 11.09 6.09
N PRO A 70 -0.30 11.16 7.41
CA PRO A 70 -1.25 11.78 8.33
C PRO A 70 -1.40 13.28 8.02
N THR A 71 -2.64 13.73 7.82
CA THR A 71 -2.94 15.17 7.77
C THR A 71 -2.78 15.72 9.19
N SER A 72 -1.68 16.43 9.44
CA SER A 72 -1.25 16.90 10.76
C SER A 72 -2.37 17.46 11.66
N SER A 73 -2.69 16.75 12.74
CA SER A 73 -3.02 17.32 14.07
C SER A 73 -3.15 16.28 15.20
N THR A 74 -3.14 14.96 14.94
CA THR A 74 -3.12 13.94 16.00
C THR A 74 -1.96 12.97 15.81
N ALA A 75 -0.73 13.50 15.75
CA ALA A 75 0.48 12.70 15.88
C ALA A 75 0.81 12.53 17.37
N THR A 76 -0.04 11.82 18.11
CA THR A 76 0.33 11.31 19.43
C THR A 76 1.16 10.04 19.26
N GLY A 77 2.47 10.16 19.46
CA GLY A 77 3.31 9.03 19.84
C GLY A 77 4.20 8.44 18.75
N SER A 78 5.23 9.19 18.37
CA SER A 78 6.59 8.71 18.01
C SER A 78 6.86 7.21 18.16
N GLN A 79 6.65 6.42 17.09
CA GLN A 79 7.51 5.24 16.82
C GLN A 79 8.63 5.67 15.87
N ARG A 80 9.58 6.42 16.43
CA ARG A 80 10.87 6.71 15.80
C ARG A 80 11.76 5.48 15.94
N ARG A 81 11.54 4.45 15.10
CA ARG A 81 12.56 3.41 14.93
C ARG A 81 13.54 3.87 13.87
N SER A 82 14.65 4.43 14.35
CA SER A 82 15.81 4.74 13.53
C SER A 82 16.27 3.47 12.82
N PHE A 83 16.20 3.43 11.49
CA PHE A 83 16.68 2.33 10.64
C PHE A 83 18.20 2.11 10.74
N TRP A 84 18.92 3.07 11.33
CA TRP A 84 20.35 3.03 11.62
C TRP A 84 20.56 2.94 13.14
N ASP A 85 20.24 1.80 13.74
CA ASP A 85 20.68 1.52 15.11
C ASP A 85 22.11 0.97 15.06
N TYR A 86 23.10 1.86 15.12
CA TYR A 86 24.53 1.50 15.20
C TYR A 86 24.93 0.90 16.56
N SER A 87 23.98 0.73 17.49
CA SER A 87 24.21 0.21 18.86
C SER A 87 24.60 -1.26 18.93
N LEU A 88 24.49 -2.03 17.84
CA LEU A 88 24.91 -3.43 17.79
C LEU A 88 26.40 -3.64 17.44
N PHE A 89 27.13 -2.58 17.05
CA PHE A 89 28.52 -2.68 16.58
C PHE A 89 29.59 -2.17 17.56
N THR A 90 29.26 -1.85 18.83
CA THR A 90 30.24 -1.41 19.84
C THR A 90 30.37 -2.36 21.04
N ASN A 91 30.26 -3.67 20.85
CA ASN A 91 30.81 -4.61 21.84
C ASN A 91 32.26 -4.96 21.48
N PRO A 92 33.27 -4.46 22.21
CA PRO A 92 34.62 -4.98 22.09
C PRO A 92 34.70 -6.28 22.90
N LEU A 93 34.83 -7.41 22.21
CA LEU A 93 35.37 -8.63 22.78
C LEU A 93 36.41 -9.19 21.81
N ILE A 94 37.62 -8.61 21.90
CA ILE A 94 38.98 -9.20 21.92
C ILE A 94 39.94 -8.04 22.20
#